data_AF-A0A6F8XHV9-F1
#
_entry.id   AF-A0A6F8XHV9-F1
#
_cell.length_a   1.000
_cell.length_b   1.000
_cell.length_c   1.000
_cell.angle_alpha   90.00
_cell.angle_beta   90.00
_cell.angle_gamma   90.00
#
_symmetry.space_group_name_H-M   'P 1'
#
loop_
_entity.id
_entity.type
_entity.pdbx_description
1 polymer ?
#
loop_
_entity_poly.entity_id
_entity_poly.type
_entity_poly.pdbx_seq_one_letter_code
_entity_poly.pdbx_strand_id
1 'polypeptide(L)'
;MVMVIEAAYANGTGVANALRMSQAQWLGLQRNYHVGDLLMPCCNAPAVPKISANGHPFFAHLSGACSTSEESQWHLAAKILVRSVLEDLGCRASVEVPGSSETSRWKADVWGERGEAKLAIEIQRSYQSLRDYRTRQKKYRAEGIKALWLLRQERYSTLTRSMSKERLRTEFGGKFPPAGHFGPCLADVPIAMLELEPTTTITGAGFFTASLPDLLEAVLSDRFLCVDGLWCIDNLDAMSRAAQLARERAAAQRAADI
;
A
#
# COMPACT_ATOMS: atom_id res chain seq x y z
N MET A 1 -0.20 17.32 6.06
CA MET A 1 -0.79 17.94 4.85
C MET A 1 -0.30 17.06 3.72
N VAL A 2 -1.21 16.37 3.04
CA VAL A 2 -0.84 15.31 2.10
C VAL A 2 0.15 15.84 1.06
N MET A 3 1.35 15.27 1.04
CA MET A 3 2.36 15.58 0.03
C MET A 3 1.96 14.89 -1.27
N VAL A 4 1.59 15.69 -2.28
CA VAL A 4 1.18 15.15 -3.58
C VAL A 4 2.37 15.22 -4.53
N ILE A 5 2.69 14.11 -5.20
CA ILE A 5 3.85 14.05 -6.10
C ILE A 5 3.53 14.51 -7.53
N GLU A 6 2.26 14.75 -7.87
CA GLU A 6 1.85 15.22 -9.19
C GLU A 6 0.96 16.46 -9.14
N ALA A 7 1.16 17.34 -10.11
CA ALA A 7 0.23 18.42 -10.46
C ALA A 7 0.02 18.43 -11.97
N ALA A 8 -1.22 18.69 -12.41
CA ALA A 8 -1.52 18.84 -13.84
C ALA A 8 -1.14 20.23 -14.31
N TYR A 9 -0.57 20.36 -15.52
CA TYR A 9 -0.39 21.66 -16.14
C TYR A 9 -1.73 22.20 -16.65
N ALA A 10 -2.09 23.43 -16.30
CA ALA A 10 -3.37 24.04 -16.66
C ALA A 10 -3.57 24.20 -18.18
N ASN A 11 -2.48 24.28 -18.94
CA ASN A 11 -2.49 24.32 -20.40
C ASN A 11 -2.73 22.95 -21.07
N GLY A 12 -2.89 21.87 -20.28
CA GLY A 12 -3.14 20.52 -20.78
C GLY A 12 -1.91 19.78 -21.32
N THR A 13 -0.69 20.30 -21.15
CA THR A 13 0.54 19.64 -21.69
C THR A 13 0.97 18.39 -20.92
N GLY A 14 0.19 17.96 -19.93
CA GLY A 14 0.44 16.75 -19.14
C GLY A 14 0.53 17.05 -17.65
N VAL A 15 1.38 16.30 -16.96
CA VAL A 15 1.59 16.40 -15.51
C VAL A 15 3.05 16.66 -15.16
N ALA A 16 3.28 17.49 -14.15
CA ALA A 16 4.55 17.60 -13.48
C ALA A 16 4.62 16.53 -12.39
N ASN A 17 5.68 15.70 -12.38
CA ASN A 17 5.87 14.63 -11.40
C ASN A 17 7.17 14.86 -10.61
N ALA A 18 7.03 15.10 -9.31
CA ALA A 18 8.10 15.43 -8.38
C ALA A 18 9.15 14.31 -8.24
N LEU A 19 8.79 13.04 -8.43
CA LEU A 19 9.72 11.91 -8.38
C LEU A 19 10.63 11.84 -9.62
N ARG A 20 10.20 12.44 -10.73
CA ARG A 20 10.86 12.38 -12.04
C ARG A 20 11.63 13.65 -12.40
N MET A 21 11.66 14.61 -11.49
CA MET A 21 12.39 15.85 -11.68
C MET A 21 13.68 15.80 -10.89
N SER A 22 14.80 16.03 -11.58
CA SER A 22 16.05 16.40 -10.93
C SER A 22 15.89 17.69 -10.11
N GLN A 23 16.78 17.90 -9.15
CA GLN A 23 16.79 19.13 -8.35
C GLN A 23 16.84 20.39 -9.23
N ALA A 24 17.61 20.38 -10.31
CA ALA A 24 17.70 21.51 -11.24
C ALA A 24 16.37 21.76 -11.98
N GLN A 25 15.69 20.70 -12.43
CA GLN A 25 14.37 20.82 -13.05
C GLN A 25 13.34 21.36 -12.04
N TRP A 26 13.36 20.89 -10.80
CA TRP A 26 12.45 21.37 -9.76
C TRP A 26 12.68 22.85 -9.42
N LEU A 27 13.93 23.26 -9.24
CA LEU A 27 14.27 24.68 -9.02
C LEU A 27 13.94 25.54 -10.25
N GLY A 28 14.02 24.98 -11.45
CA GLY A 28 13.51 25.62 -12.67
C GLY A 28 12.01 25.83 -12.62
N LEU A 29 11.24 24.80 -12.28
CA LEU A 29 9.79 24.88 -12.11
C LEU A 29 9.40 25.92 -11.06
N GLN A 30 10.03 25.90 -9.89
CA GLN A 30 9.75 26.85 -8.81
C GLN A 30 10.04 28.31 -9.19
N ARG A 31 11.04 28.57 -10.04
CA ARG A 31 11.38 29.92 -10.49
C ARG A 31 10.44 30.45 -11.58
N ASN A 32 9.91 29.55 -12.42
CA ASN A 32 9.23 29.93 -13.64
C ASN A 32 7.71 29.74 -13.62
N TYR A 33 7.16 28.99 -12.66
CA TYR A 33 5.72 28.80 -12.56
C TYR A 33 5.02 30.07 -12.07
N HIS A 34 3.79 30.27 -12.54
CA HIS A 34 2.85 31.24 -12.01
C HIS A 34 1.71 30.52 -11.28
N VAL A 35 1.10 31.20 -10.31
CA VAL A 35 -0.08 30.66 -9.62
C VAL A 35 -1.18 30.39 -10.64
N GLY A 36 -1.64 29.14 -10.70
CA GLY A 36 -2.63 28.67 -11.68
C GLY A 36 -2.04 27.85 -12.83
N ASP A 37 -0.73 27.85 -13.05
CA ASP A 37 -0.08 27.02 -14.08
C ASP A 37 -0.13 25.53 -13.74
N LEU A 38 -0.16 25.23 -12.44
CA LEU A 38 -0.19 23.88 -11.89
C LEU A 38 -1.48 23.70 -11.10
N LEU A 39 -2.16 22.58 -11.30
CA LEU A 39 -3.45 22.25 -10.71
C LEU A 39 -3.37 20.96 -9.90
N MET A 40 -3.98 20.97 -8.72
CA MET A 40 -4.04 19.80 -7.84
C MET A 40 -4.99 18.74 -8.43
N PRO A 41 -4.59 17.46 -8.47
CA PRO A 41 -5.36 16.42 -9.15
C PRO A 41 -6.70 16.11 -8.46
N CYS A 42 -6.89 16.46 -7.19
CA CYS A 42 -8.13 16.19 -6.46
C CYS A 42 -9.26 17.17 -6.72
N CYS A 43 -8.96 18.41 -7.13
CA CYS A 43 -9.96 19.48 -7.19
C CYS A 43 -9.66 20.57 -8.23
N ASN A 44 -8.56 20.49 -8.96
CA ASN A 44 -8.06 21.51 -9.88
C ASN A 44 -7.78 22.88 -9.23
N ALA A 45 -7.69 22.97 -7.90
CA ALA A 45 -7.21 24.18 -7.24
C ALA A 45 -5.73 24.42 -7.56
N PRO A 46 -5.25 25.68 -7.52
CA PRO A 46 -3.83 25.98 -7.76
C PRO A 46 -2.89 25.17 -6.86
N ALA A 47 -1.92 24.53 -7.49
CA ALA A 47 -0.85 23.78 -6.85
C ALA A 47 0.42 24.63 -6.72
N VAL A 48 1.09 24.49 -5.59
CA VAL A 48 2.35 25.18 -5.26
C VAL A 48 3.46 24.15 -5.12
N PRO A 49 4.55 24.23 -5.92
CA PRO A 49 5.72 23.37 -5.77
C PRO A 49 6.52 23.77 -4.53
N LYS A 50 6.65 22.85 -3.58
CA LYS A 50 7.35 23.01 -2.29
C LYS A 50 8.44 21.96 -2.10
N ILE A 51 9.27 22.18 -1.09
CA ILE A 51 10.28 21.23 -0.62
C ILE A 51 9.97 20.94 0.85
N SER A 52 9.94 19.67 1.24
CA SER A 52 9.71 19.26 2.63
C SER A 52 10.91 19.60 3.50
N ALA A 53 10.76 19.54 4.83
CA ALA A 53 11.88 19.73 5.76
C ALA A 53 13.05 18.76 5.51
N ASN A 54 12.75 17.58 4.95
CA ASN A 54 13.72 16.55 4.61
C ASN A 54 14.24 16.67 3.16
N GLY A 55 13.93 17.76 2.45
CA GLY A 55 14.44 18.01 1.11
C GLY A 55 13.67 17.34 -0.04
N HIS A 56 12.50 16.75 0.23
CA HIS A 56 11.71 16.08 -0.82
C HIS A 56 10.80 17.07 -1.56
N PRO A 57 10.88 17.16 -2.91
CA PRO A 57 9.94 17.91 -3.73
C PRO A 57 8.49 17.39 -3.62
N PHE A 58 7.52 18.29 -3.53
CA PHE A 58 6.09 17.94 -3.54
C PHE A 58 5.20 19.13 -3.95
N PHE A 59 3.96 18.83 -4.33
CA PHE A 59 2.92 19.83 -4.59
C PHE A 59 1.96 19.94 -3.41
N ALA A 60 1.61 21.18 -3.07
CA ALA A 60 0.64 21.51 -2.04
C ALA A 60 -0.46 22.40 -2.61
N HIS A 61 -1.66 22.34 -2.04
CA HIS A 61 -2.68 23.33 -2.31
C HIS A 61 -2.20 24.73 -1.93
N LEU A 62 -2.56 25.73 -2.74
CA LEU A 62 -2.61 27.12 -2.27
C LEU A 62 -3.68 27.20 -1.16
N SER A 63 -3.35 27.87 -0.05
CA SER A 63 -4.12 27.84 1.21
C SER A 63 -5.63 28.07 1.03
N GLY A 64 -6.47 27.25 1.68
CA GLY A 64 -7.92 27.42 1.75
C GLY A 64 -8.70 27.03 0.48
N ALA A 65 -8.04 26.56 -0.57
CA ALA A 65 -8.67 26.34 -1.88
C ALA A 65 -9.26 24.93 -2.10
N CYS A 66 -9.19 24.02 -1.12
CA CYS A 66 -9.62 22.62 -1.31
C CYS A 66 -10.81 22.27 -0.41
N SER A 67 -11.94 21.93 -1.04
CA SER A 67 -13.13 21.39 -0.37
C SER A 67 -13.13 19.86 -0.25
N THR A 68 -12.14 19.19 -0.86
CA THR A 68 -12.00 17.73 -0.83
C THR A 68 -11.59 17.26 0.56
N SER A 69 -12.28 16.27 1.12
CA SER A 69 -11.94 15.73 2.45
C SER A 69 -10.51 15.16 2.48
N GLU A 70 -9.86 15.22 3.64
CA GLU A 70 -8.49 14.71 3.82
C GLU A 70 -8.35 13.23 3.42
N GLU A 71 -9.35 12.40 3.73
CA GLU A 71 -9.39 10.99 3.33
C GLU A 71 -9.38 10.84 1.80
N SER A 72 -10.07 11.72 1.09
CA SER A 72 -10.11 11.71 -0.38
C SER A 72 -8.80 12.22 -0.98
N GLN A 73 -8.16 13.21 -0.36
CA GLN A 73 -6.82 13.68 -0.76
C GLN A 73 -5.77 12.59 -0.56
N TRP A 74 -5.78 11.93 0.61
CA TRP A 74 -4.87 10.81 0.92
C TRP A 74 -5.05 9.67 -0.08
N HIS A 75 -6.30 9.28 -0.34
CA HIS A 75 -6.62 8.19 -1.27
C HIS A 75 -6.09 8.48 -2.68
N LEU A 76 -6.32 9.70 -3.20
CA LEU A 76 -5.83 10.08 -4.52
C LEU A 76 -4.29 10.16 -4.58
N ALA A 77 -3.67 10.77 -3.57
CA ALA A 77 -2.22 10.86 -3.50
C ALA A 77 -1.57 9.47 -3.44
N ALA A 78 -2.14 8.55 -2.67
CA ALA A 78 -1.69 7.17 -2.60
C ALA A 78 -1.81 6.47 -3.96
N LYS A 79 -2.92 6.65 -4.70
CA LYS A 79 -3.07 6.06 -6.05
C LYS A 79 -2.01 6.54 -7.02
N ILE A 80 -1.79 7.86 -7.04
CA ILE A 80 -0.80 8.51 -7.90
C ILE A 80 0.62 8.03 -7.56
N LEU A 81 0.94 7.94 -6.26
CA LEU A 81 2.23 7.47 -5.79
C LEU A 81 2.48 6.02 -6.20
N VAL A 82 1.53 5.13 -5.91
CA VAL A 82 1.62 3.71 -6.26
C VAL A 82 1.73 3.51 -7.77
N ARG A 83 0.93 4.24 -8.56
CA ARG A 83 1.01 4.22 -10.03
C ARG A 83 2.41 4.63 -10.52
N SER A 84 2.95 5.73 -9.98
CA SER A 84 4.26 6.24 -10.37
C SER A 84 5.39 5.25 -10.02
N VAL A 85 5.33 4.64 -8.83
CA VAL A 85 6.33 3.62 -8.44
C VAL A 85 6.23 2.37 -9.31
N LEU A 86 5.02 1.92 -9.67
CA LEU A 86 4.86 0.80 -10.60
C LEU A 86 5.49 1.11 -11.97
N GLU A 87 5.27 2.31 -12.50
CA GLU A 87 5.90 2.76 -13.75
C GLU A 87 7.43 2.74 -13.65
N ASP A 88 7.99 3.21 -12.52
CA ASP A 88 9.44 3.21 -12.29
C ASP A 88 10.00 1.77 -12.13
N LEU A 89 9.19 0.81 -11.67
CA LEU A 89 9.50 -0.63 -11.66
C LEU A 89 9.29 -1.33 -13.02
N GLY A 90 9.04 -0.55 -14.08
CA GLY A 90 8.87 -1.03 -15.45
C GLY A 90 7.48 -1.61 -15.76
N CYS A 91 6.48 -1.36 -14.92
CA CYS A 91 5.11 -1.76 -15.21
C CYS A 91 4.41 -0.77 -16.15
N ARG A 92 3.50 -1.28 -16.99
CA ARG A 92 2.40 -0.43 -17.50
C ARG A 92 1.40 -0.24 -16.38
N ALA A 93 1.25 0.98 -15.87
CA ALA A 93 0.38 1.26 -14.73
C ALA A 93 -0.74 2.24 -15.07
N SER A 94 -1.86 2.14 -14.36
CA SER A 94 -3.02 3.02 -14.51
C SER A 94 -3.83 3.05 -13.22
N VAL A 95 -4.60 4.11 -13.01
CA VAL A 95 -5.51 4.22 -11.86
C VAL A 95 -6.95 3.93 -12.28
N GLU A 96 -7.78 3.45 -11.35
CA GLU A 96 -9.23 3.30 -11.54
C GLU A 96 -9.61 2.35 -12.71
N VAL A 97 -8.85 1.27 -12.90
CA VAL A 97 -9.01 0.36 -14.04
C VAL A 97 -10.18 -0.59 -13.81
N PRO A 98 -11.23 -0.57 -14.66
CA PRO A 98 -12.29 -1.55 -14.61
C PRO A 98 -11.81 -2.87 -15.22
N GLY A 99 -12.35 -3.97 -14.72
CA GLY A 99 -12.21 -5.29 -15.32
C GLY A 99 -13.52 -6.05 -15.25
N SER A 100 -13.72 -6.89 -16.26
CA SER A 100 -14.90 -7.75 -16.33
C SER A 100 -14.57 -9.07 -17.01
N SER A 101 -15.06 -10.15 -16.40
CA SER A 101 -15.21 -11.46 -17.00
C SER A 101 -16.71 -11.79 -17.13
N GLU A 102 -17.04 -12.94 -17.73
CA GLU A 102 -18.43 -13.40 -17.86
C GLU A 102 -19.16 -13.48 -16.51
N THR A 103 -18.42 -13.66 -15.41
CA THR A 103 -18.98 -13.90 -14.08
C THR A 103 -18.64 -12.83 -13.03
N SER A 104 -17.81 -11.84 -13.38
CA SER A 104 -17.31 -10.87 -12.41
C SER A 104 -17.11 -9.49 -13.03
N ARG A 105 -17.49 -8.46 -12.29
CA ARG A 105 -17.03 -7.08 -12.51
C ARG A 105 -16.26 -6.61 -11.29
N TRP A 106 -15.16 -5.92 -11.54
CA TRP A 106 -14.28 -5.33 -10.55
C TRP A 106 -13.69 -4.02 -11.07
N LYS A 107 -13.14 -3.22 -10.17
CA LYS A 107 -12.41 -2.00 -10.49
C LYS A 107 -11.22 -1.90 -9.52
N ALA A 108 -10.02 -1.95 -10.06
CA ALA A 108 -8.80 -1.79 -9.28
C ALA A 108 -8.51 -0.31 -9.06
N ASP A 109 -8.14 0.07 -7.84
CA ASP A 109 -7.73 1.45 -7.56
C ASP A 109 -6.45 1.82 -8.32
N VAL A 110 -5.49 0.91 -8.36
CA VAL A 110 -4.30 0.98 -9.20
C VAL A 110 -4.05 -0.38 -9.86
N TRP A 111 -3.67 -0.35 -11.12
CA TRP A 111 -3.34 -1.51 -11.93
C TRP A 111 -1.89 -1.43 -12.37
N GLY A 112 -1.21 -2.57 -12.42
CA GLY A 112 0.14 -2.71 -12.96
C GLY A 112 0.31 -4.00 -13.74
N GLU A 113 0.98 -3.92 -14.89
CA GLU A 113 1.35 -5.09 -15.69
C GLU A 113 2.84 -5.09 -16.00
N ARG A 114 3.52 -6.22 -15.75
CA ARG A 114 4.93 -6.45 -16.12
C ARG A 114 5.10 -7.85 -16.68
N GLY A 115 5.27 -7.92 -18.01
CA GLY A 115 5.21 -9.21 -18.72
C GLY A 115 3.83 -9.84 -18.54
N GLU A 116 3.80 -11.08 -18.04
CA GLU A 116 2.55 -11.80 -17.74
C GLU A 116 1.98 -11.48 -16.35
N ALA A 117 2.77 -10.84 -15.47
CA ALA A 117 2.32 -10.52 -14.12
C ALA A 117 1.34 -9.35 -14.15
N LYS A 118 0.14 -9.59 -13.59
CA LYS A 118 -0.92 -8.59 -13.39
C LYS A 118 -1.11 -8.34 -11.90
N LEU A 119 -1.11 -7.07 -11.50
CA LEU A 119 -1.25 -6.66 -10.11
C LEU A 119 -2.35 -5.59 -9.98
N ALA A 120 -3.40 -5.92 -9.22
CA ALA A 120 -4.38 -4.97 -8.72
C ALA A 120 -3.99 -4.51 -7.31
N ILE A 121 -3.92 -3.20 -7.09
CA ILE A 121 -3.67 -2.62 -5.78
C ILE A 121 -4.92 -1.86 -5.37
N GLU A 122 -5.41 -2.17 -4.18
CA GLU A 122 -6.59 -1.57 -3.59
C GLU A 122 -6.16 -0.66 -2.45
N ILE A 123 -6.58 0.60 -2.49
CA ILE A 123 -6.22 1.61 -1.51
C ILE A 123 -7.45 1.86 -0.65
N GLN A 124 -7.60 1.07 0.41
CA GLN A 124 -8.84 1.10 1.15
C GLN A 124 -8.95 2.35 2.04
N ARG A 125 -9.85 3.24 1.65
CA ARG A 125 -10.22 4.44 2.43
C ARG A 125 -11.35 4.19 3.46
N SER A 126 -12.44 3.57 3.01
CA SER A 126 -13.67 3.43 3.80
C SER A 126 -13.77 2.06 4.48
N TYR A 127 -14.71 1.92 5.42
CA TYR A 127 -14.95 0.63 6.06
C TYR A 127 -15.39 -0.43 5.02
N GLN A 128 -14.87 -1.65 5.17
CA GLN A 128 -15.21 -2.83 4.38
C GLN A 128 -15.14 -4.06 5.28
N SER A 129 -16.08 -5.00 5.12
CA SER A 129 -16.10 -6.21 5.94
C SER A 129 -15.04 -7.22 5.47
N LEU A 130 -14.56 -8.09 6.36
CA LEU A 130 -13.63 -9.17 5.99
C LEU A 130 -14.20 -10.08 4.87
N ARG A 131 -15.52 -10.31 4.87
CA ARG A 131 -16.21 -11.07 3.82
C ARG A 131 -16.06 -10.41 2.45
N ASP A 132 -16.18 -9.08 2.40
CA ASP A 132 -16.07 -8.32 1.14
C ASP A 132 -14.63 -8.28 0.64
N TYR A 133 -13.64 -8.11 1.53
CA TYR A 133 -12.22 -8.25 1.17
C TYR A 133 -11.96 -9.60 0.51
N ARG A 134 -12.37 -10.71 1.15
CA ARG A 134 -12.20 -12.06 0.61
C ARG A 134 -12.95 -12.24 -0.71
N THR A 135 -14.15 -11.67 -0.84
CA THR A 135 -14.94 -11.75 -2.08
C THR A 135 -14.23 -11.02 -3.23
N ARG A 136 -13.73 -9.81 -3.01
CA ARG A 136 -12.95 -9.06 -4.01
C ARG A 136 -11.63 -9.76 -4.35
N GLN A 137 -10.93 -10.26 -3.34
CA GLN A 137 -9.69 -11.01 -3.54
C GLN A 137 -9.89 -12.30 -4.35
N LYS A 138 -11.01 -13.01 -4.14
CA LYS A 138 -11.38 -14.20 -4.93
C LYS A 138 -11.62 -13.85 -6.40
N LYS A 139 -12.23 -12.70 -6.71
CA LYS A 139 -12.42 -12.24 -8.09
C LYS A 139 -11.08 -12.05 -8.81
N TYR A 140 -10.14 -11.34 -8.18
CA TYR A 140 -8.80 -11.16 -8.74
C TYR A 140 -8.10 -12.51 -8.94
N ARG A 141 -8.12 -13.38 -7.92
CA ARG A 141 -7.50 -14.70 -7.99
C ARG A 141 -8.08 -15.57 -9.12
N ALA A 142 -9.39 -15.55 -9.32
CA ALA A 142 -10.06 -16.31 -10.37
C ALA A 142 -9.63 -15.89 -11.79
N GLU A 143 -9.17 -14.66 -11.95
CA GLU A 143 -8.68 -14.10 -13.22
C GLU A 143 -7.14 -14.11 -13.32
N GLY A 144 -6.45 -14.80 -12.41
CA GLY A 144 -4.98 -14.89 -12.39
C GLY A 144 -4.28 -13.58 -12.00
N ILE A 145 -5.00 -12.68 -11.32
CA ILE A 145 -4.51 -11.34 -10.94
C ILE A 145 -4.02 -11.39 -9.49
N LYS A 146 -2.78 -10.92 -9.27
CA LYS A 146 -2.26 -10.68 -7.92
C LYS A 146 -2.98 -9.47 -7.35
N ALA A 147 -3.38 -9.51 -6.08
CA ALA A 147 -4.05 -8.38 -5.46
C ALA A 147 -3.48 -8.07 -4.07
N LEU A 148 -3.16 -6.80 -3.85
CA LEU A 148 -2.59 -6.24 -2.61
C LEU A 148 -3.50 -5.12 -2.08
N TRP A 149 -3.75 -5.10 -0.78
CA TRP A 149 -4.47 -4.04 -0.12
C TRP A 149 -3.52 -3.15 0.67
N LEU A 150 -3.53 -1.85 0.37
CA LEU A 150 -2.84 -0.82 1.12
C LEU A 150 -3.85 -0.05 1.97
N LEU A 151 -3.62 -0.02 3.28
CA LEU A 151 -4.57 0.52 4.25
C LEU A 151 -3.94 1.62 5.11
N ARG A 152 -4.75 2.57 5.56
CA ARG A 152 -4.39 3.43 6.71
C ARG A 152 -4.50 2.66 8.01
N GLN A 153 -3.81 3.12 9.05
CA GLN A 153 -3.73 2.48 10.36
C GLN A 153 -5.09 2.08 10.95
N GLU A 154 -6.11 2.92 10.84
CA GLU A 154 -7.44 2.65 11.40
C GLU A 154 -8.13 1.49 10.68
N ARG A 155 -7.98 1.42 9.34
CA ARG A 155 -8.55 0.37 8.50
C ARG A 155 -7.75 -0.92 8.64
N TYR A 156 -6.43 -0.81 8.68
CA TYR A 156 -5.52 -1.92 8.96
C TYR A 156 -5.83 -2.60 10.29
N SER A 157 -5.97 -1.81 11.37
CA SER A 157 -6.30 -2.30 12.72
C SER A 157 -7.68 -2.99 12.77
N THR A 158 -8.67 -2.42 12.07
CA THR A 158 -10.02 -3.01 12.00
C THR A 158 -10.03 -4.34 11.26
N LEU A 159 -9.32 -4.42 10.13
CA LEU A 159 -9.24 -5.62 9.32
C LEU A 159 -8.47 -6.73 10.02
N THR A 160 -7.28 -6.42 10.56
CA THR A 160 -6.47 -7.38 11.32
C THR A 160 -7.21 -7.92 12.53
N ARG A 161 -7.98 -7.09 13.27
CA ARG A 161 -8.84 -7.58 14.35
C ARG A 161 -9.91 -8.57 13.87
N SER A 162 -10.51 -8.31 12.71
CA SER A 162 -11.49 -9.23 12.10
C SER A 162 -10.83 -10.55 11.67
N MET A 163 -9.65 -10.47 11.06
CA MET A 163 -8.86 -11.64 10.67
C MET A 163 -8.43 -12.46 11.89
N SER A 164 -7.94 -11.82 12.95
CA SER A 164 -7.59 -12.47 14.22
C SER A 164 -8.74 -13.28 14.80
N LYS A 165 -9.95 -12.70 14.84
CA LYS A 165 -11.15 -13.41 15.33
C LYS A 165 -11.48 -14.62 14.47
N GLU A 166 -11.39 -14.48 13.15
CA GLU A 166 -11.62 -15.58 12.22
C GLU A 166 -10.61 -16.69 12.44
N ARG A 167 -9.31 -16.38 12.46
CA ARG A 167 -8.23 -17.34 12.74
C ARG A 167 -8.42 -18.04 14.08
N LEU A 168 -8.71 -17.29 15.14
CA LEU A 168 -8.94 -17.84 16.47
C LEU A 168 -10.05 -18.90 16.42
N ARG A 169 -11.15 -18.59 15.72
CA ARG A 169 -12.31 -19.47 15.57
C ARG A 169 -11.99 -20.70 14.70
N THR A 170 -11.29 -20.54 13.58
CA THR A 170 -11.13 -21.60 12.58
C THR A 170 -9.89 -22.46 12.78
N GLU A 171 -8.83 -21.91 13.37
CA GLU A 171 -7.52 -22.57 13.51
C GLU A 171 -7.21 -22.97 14.95
N PHE A 172 -7.78 -22.27 15.95
CA PHE A 172 -7.43 -22.46 17.36
C PHE A 172 -8.63 -22.79 18.28
N GLY A 173 -9.77 -23.20 17.70
CA GLY A 173 -10.95 -23.60 18.47
C GLY A 173 -11.52 -22.51 19.39
N GLY A 174 -11.32 -21.24 19.04
CA GLY A 174 -11.77 -20.09 19.82
C GLY A 174 -10.87 -19.69 21.00
N LYS A 175 -9.71 -20.33 21.18
CA LYS A 175 -8.79 -20.07 22.31
C LYS A 175 -7.44 -19.60 21.81
N PHE A 176 -6.86 -18.61 22.49
CA PHE A 176 -5.51 -18.17 22.13
C PHE A 176 -4.51 -19.30 22.36
N PRO A 177 -3.50 -19.46 21.49
CA PRO A 177 -2.46 -20.45 21.70
C PRO A 177 -1.75 -20.17 23.03
N PRO A 178 -1.50 -21.20 23.86
CA PRO A 178 -0.94 -21.02 25.20
C PRO A 178 0.52 -20.56 25.19
N ALA A 179 1.20 -20.64 24.04
CA ALA A 179 2.54 -20.13 23.84
C ALA A 179 2.79 -19.84 22.34
N GLY A 180 3.83 -19.05 22.06
CA GLY A 180 4.22 -18.68 20.71
C GLY A 180 3.54 -17.40 20.21
N HIS A 181 3.84 -17.04 18.97
CA HIS A 181 3.29 -15.86 18.32
C HIS A 181 1.93 -16.17 17.68
N PHE A 182 0.99 -15.24 17.80
CA PHE A 182 -0.29 -15.30 17.08
C PHE A 182 -0.36 -14.15 16.07
N GLY A 183 -0.16 -14.49 14.79
CA GLY A 183 -0.29 -13.53 13.70
C GLY A 183 -1.75 -13.17 13.43
N PRO A 184 -2.09 -11.91 13.13
CA PRO A 184 -3.48 -11.56 12.89
C PRO A 184 -3.98 -11.92 11.49
N CYS A 185 -3.09 -12.07 10.50
CA CYS A 185 -3.47 -12.04 9.08
C CYS A 185 -3.92 -13.39 8.51
N LEU A 186 -4.92 -13.34 7.62
CA LEU A 186 -5.27 -14.47 6.77
C LEU A 186 -4.42 -14.45 5.49
N ALA A 187 -3.81 -15.58 5.13
CA ALA A 187 -2.92 -15.69 3.97
C ALA A 187 -3.62 -15.43 2.63
N ASP A 188 -4.95 -15.57 2.57
CA ASP A 188 -5.69 -15.35 1.33
C ASP A 188 -6.00 -13.89 1.04
N VAL A 189 -5.63 -12.94 1.92
CA VAL A 189 -5.84 -11.49 1.76
C VAL A 189 -4.53 -10.74 2.06
N PRO A 190 -3.71 -10.42 1.02
CA PRO A 190 -2.46 -9.68 1.17
C PRO A 190 -2.71 -8.23 1.58
N ILE A 191 -2.18 -7.83 2.74
CA ILE A 191 -2.39 -6.50 3.31
C ILE A 191 -1.06 -5.88 3.75
N ALA A 192 -0.94 -4.57 3.59
CA ALA A 192 0.09 -3.77 4.24
C ALA A 192 -0.48 -2.40 4.63
N MET A 193 0.15 -1.75 5.60
CA MET A 193 -0.14 -0.38 5.95
C MET A 193 0.70 0.56 5.09
N LEU A 194 0.08 1.63 4.59
CA LEU A 194 0.73 2.70 3.84
C LEU A 194 0.62 4.00 4.64
N GLU A 195 1.78 4.56 5.00
CA GLU A 195 1.90 5.91 5.52
C GLU A 195 2.56 6.79 4.46
N LEU A 196 1.99 7.97 4.17
CA LEU A 196 2.55 8.90 3.16
C LEU A 196 3.47 9.96 3.77
N GLU A 197 3.25 10.30 5.04
CA GLU A 197 3.95 11.37 5.77
C GLU A 197 4.56 10.81 7.07
N PRO A 198 5.72 11.32 7.54
CA PRO A 198 6.57 12.34 6.92
C PRO A 198 7.42 11.81 5.74
N THR A 199 7.60 10.49 5.67
CA THR A 199 8.23 9.77 4.57
C THR A 199 7.38 8.56 4.23
N THR A 200 7.23 8.25 2.95
CA THR A 200 6.43 7.09 2.54
C THR A 200 7.01 5.82 3.12
N THR A 201 6.19 5.12 3.91
CA THR A 201 6.63 3.92 4.63
C THR A 201 5.56 2.83 4.51
N ILE A 202 6.02 1.60 4.28
CA ILE A 202 5.18 0.41 4.35
C ILE A 202 5.49 -0.33 5.64
N THR A 203 4.45 -0.71 6.37
CA THR A 203 4.56 -1.60 7.54
C THR A 203 3.47 -2.68 7.53
N GLY A 204 3.57 -3.69 8.39
CA GLY A 204 2.57 -4.75 8.46
C GLY A 204 2.77 -5.73 9.61
N ALA A 205 1.94 -6.77 9.66
CA ALA A 205 1.82 -7.66 10.80
C ALA A 205 3.12 -8.42 11.12
N GLY A 206 4.02 -8.61 10.16
CA GLY A 206 5.33 -9.24 10.38
C GLY A 206 6.41 -8.34 10.97
N PHE A 207 6.06 -7.15 11.49
CA PHE A 207 7.01 -6.14 11.97
C PHE A 207 8.06 -5.74 10.93
N PHE A 208 7.74 -5.88 9.64
CA PHE A 208 8.60 -5.40 8.58
C PHE A 208 8.35 -3.90 8.36
N THR A 209 9.41 -3.19 8.02
CA THR A 209 9.37 -1.85 7.47
C THR A 209 10.03 -1.93 6.09
N ALA A 210 9.34 -1.46 5.06
CA ALA A 210 9.84 -1.50 3.69
C ALA A 210 9.55 -0.18 2.97
N SER A 211 10.30 0.08 1.91
CA SER A 211 9.90 1.09 0.93
C SER A 211 8.72 0.59 0.10
N LEU A 212 7.93 1.51 -0.46
CA LEU A 212 6.87 1.14 -1.41
C LEU A 212 7.42 0.39 -2.63
N PRO A 213 8.53 0.81 -3.28
CA PRO A 213 9.15 0.03 -4.34
C PRO A 213 9.48 -1.42 -3.94
N ASP A 214 10.08 -1.64 -2.76
CA ASP A 214 10.48 -2.97 -2.32
C ASP A 214 9.27 -3.89 -2.11
N LEU A 215 8.18 -3.38 -1.52
CA LEU A 215 6.94 -4.13 -1.36
C LEU A 215 6.34 -4.51 -2.72
N LEU A 216 6.22 -3.54 -3.65
CA LEU A 216 5.61 -3.80 -4.95
C LEU A 216 6.43 -4.78 -5.77
N GLU A 217 7.76 -4.65 -5.74
CA GLU A 217 8.67 -5.61 -6.35
C GLU A 217 8.51 -7.02 -5.72
N ALA A 218 8.38 -7.09 -4.40
CA ALA A 218 8.16 -8.37 -3.71
C ALA A 218 6.83 -9.02 -4.11
N VAL A 219 5.75 -8.25 -4.27
CA VAL A 219 4.46 -8.79 -4.72
C VAL A 219 4.52 -9.23 -6.19
N LEU A 220 5.12 -8.42 -7.06
CA LEU A 220 5.29 -8.76 -8.48
C LEU A 220 6.09 -10.05 -8.65
N SER A 221 7.11 -10.26 -7.83
CA SER A 221 8.05 -11.39 -7.90
C SER A 221 7.76 -12.53 -6.91
N ASP A 222 6.54 -12.60 -6.34
CA ASP A 222 6.08 -13.68 -5.42
C ASP A 222 6.92 -13.85 -4.12
N ARG A 223 7.58 -12.78 -3.68
CA ARG A 223 8.38 -12.72 -2.44
C ARG A 223 7.59 -12.17 -1.25
N PHE A 224 6.37 -11.68 -1.44
CA PHE A 224 5.50 -11.22 -0.35
C PHE A 224 4.60 -12.36 0.13
N LEU A 225 4.95 -12.96 1.28
CA LEU A 225 4.36 -14.22 1.75
C LEU A 225 3.77 -14.07 3.15
N CYS A 226 2.73 -14.86 3.45
CA CYS A 226 2.11 -14.90 4.77
C CYS A 226 2.51 -16.18 5.52
N VAL A 227 3.21 -16.03 6.65
CA VAL A 227 3.75 -17.11 7.47
C VAL A 227 3.15 -17.01 8.86
N ASP A 228 2.44 -18.05 9.31
CA ASP A 228 1.79 -18.08 10.63
C ASP A 228 0.90 -16.84 10.94
N GLY A 229 0.37 -16.21 9.88
CA GLY A 229 -0.44 -14.99 9.93
C GLY A 229 0.36 -13.68 9.97
N LEU A 230 1.61 -13.73 9.53
CA LEU A 230 2.50 -12.58 9.36
C LEU A 230 2.89 -12.41 7.89
N TRP A 231 2.61 -11.24 7.32
CA TRP A 231 3.11 -10.89 6.00
C TRP A 231 4.57 -10.42 6.06
N CYS A 232 5.42 -10.97 5.18
CA CYS A 232 6.86 -10.71 5.11
C CYS A 232 7.31 -10.55 3.65
N ILE A 233 8.40 -9.80 3.44
CA ILE A 233 9.14 -9.73 2.17
C ILE A 233 10.34 -10.67 2.27
N ASP A 234 10.56 -11.46 1.21
CA ASP A 234 11.57 -12.51 1.09
C ASP A 234 11.29 -13.81 1.86
N ASN A 235 11.65 -14.91 1.20
CA ASN A 235 11.34 -16.26 1.62
C ASN A 235 12.18 -16.65 2.86
N LEU A 236 11.54 -16.55 4.03
CA LEU A 236 11.45 -17.56 5.11
C LEU A 236 12.70 -18.20 5.75
N ASP A 237 13.88 -18.22 5.16
CA ASP A 237 14.97 -19.06 5.67
C ASP A 237 15.63 -18.49 6.94
N ALA A 238 15.70 -17.17 7.07
CA ALA A 238 16.19 -16.52 8.29
C ALA A 238 15.12 -16.45 9.40
N MET A 239 13.86 -16.21 9.03
CA MET A 239 12.75 -16.07 9.98
C MET A 239 12.18 -17.42 10.45
N SER A 240 12.16 -18.45 9.60
CA SER A 240 11.80 -19.82 10.00
C SER A 240 12.84 -20.39 10.96
N ARG A 241 14.14 -20.16 10.71
CA ARG A 241 15.21 -20.44 11.68
C ARG A 241 15.00 -19.68 12.99
N ALA A 242 14.68 -18.39 12.94
CA ALA A 242 14.44 -17.59 14.15
C ALA A 242 13.20 -18.07 14.92
N ALA A 243 12.10 -18.40 14.24
CA ALA A 243 10.87 -18.92 14.82
C ALA A 243 11.03 -20.36 15.35
N GLN A 244 11.87 -21.18 14.71
CA GLN A 244 12.22 -22.52 15.17
C GLN A 244 13.13 -22.45 16.42
N LEU A 245 14.17 -21.60 16.41
CA LEU A 245 15.02 -21.34 17.58
C LEU A 245 14.22 -20.76 18.76
N ALA A 246 13.22 -19.90 18.49
CA ALA A 246 12.34 -19.37 19.52
C ALA A 246 11.43 -20.46 20.12
N ARG A 247 10.90 -21.38 19.29
CA ARG A 247 10.13 -22.54 19.74
C ARG A 247 10.99 -23.51 20.57
N GLU A 248 12.22 -23.77 20.13
CA GLU A 248 13.17 -24.64 20.82
C GLU A 248 13.61 -24.05 22.18
N ARG A 249 13.91 -22.75 22.25
CA ARG A 249 14.19 -22.07 23.54
C ARG A 249 13.01 -22.11 24.49
N ALA A 250 11.81 -21.85 23.99
CA ALA A 250 10.59 -21.90 24.80
C ALA A 250 10.22 -23.33 25.25
N ALA A 251 10.64 -24.35 24.51
CA ALA A 251 10.51 -25.76 24.90
C ALA A 251 11.56 -26.15 25.95
N ALA A 252 12.81 -25.70 25.79
CA ALA A 252 13.89 -25.94 26.74
C ALA A 252 13.63 -25.27 28.10
N GLN A 253 13.10 -24.05 28.13
CA GLN A 253 12.69 -23.38 29.37
C GLN A 253 11.54 -24.11 30.07
N ARG A 254 10.56 -24.62 29.32
CA ARG A 254 9.47 -25.44 29.87
C ARG A 254 9.92 -26.79 30.45
N ALA A 255 11.05 -27.31 29.99
CA ALA A 255 11.65 -28.53 30.51
C ALA A 255 12.55 -28.30 31.74
N ALA A 256 12.99 -27.06 31.98
CA ALA A 256 13.82 -26.68 33.13
C ALA A 256 13.00 -26.26 34.36
N ASP A 257 11.72 -25.93 34.17
CA ASP A 257 10.77 -25.53 35.23
C ASP A 257 9.95 -26.74 35.79
N ILE A 258 10.34 -27.97 35.46
CA ILE A 258 9.80 -29.25 36.00
C ILE A 258 10.90 -29.95 36.79
#